data_AF-A0A0F9D5A2-F1
#
_entry.id   AF-A0A0F9D5A2-F1
#
_cell.length_a   1.000
_cell.length_b   1.000
_cell.length_c   1.000
_cell.angle_alpha   90.00
_cell.angle_beta   90.00
_cell.angle_gamma   90.00
#
_symmetry.space_group_name_H-M   'P 1'
#
loop_
_entity.id
_entity.type
_entity.pdbx_description
1 polymer ?
#
loop_
_entity_poly.entity_id
_entity_poly.type
_entity_poly.pdbx_seq_one_letter_code
_entity_poly.pdbx_strand_id
1 'polypeptide(L)'
;MAKALKHNHSAEDLKHDQYKVYLLVCPIDNTVKYIGCSTAPVFRFTQHFNEFKWNVEFTTWLRNLKMRDTTPILKVIASFKTKKLATKYENYLIKEYGPGLLCKEHTNVPVFTIKEHLNNL
;
A
#
# COMPACT_ATOMS: atom_id res chain seq x y z
N MET A 1 32.65 26.02 -14.35
CA MET A 1 31.49 26.42 -13.52
C MET A 1 30.40 25.37 -13.70
N ALA A 2 30.23 24.46 -12.73
CA ALA A 2 29.18 23.44 -12.78
C ALA A 2 28.14 23.75 -11.69
N LYS A 3 26.90 24.06 -12.10
CA LYS A 3 25.75 24.25 -11.22
C LYS A 3 25.34 22.89 -10.65
N ALA A 4 25.48 22.71 -9.34
CA ALA A 4 24.89 21.57 -8.64
C ALA A 4 23.35 21.71 -8.63
N LEU A 5 22.66 20.74 -9.22
CA LEU A 5 21.21 20.58 -9.13
C LEU A 5 20.85 20.22 -7.68
N LYS A 6 20.27 21.18 -6.96
CA LYS A 6 19.66 20.94 -5.64
C LYS A 6 18.32 20.23 -5.86
N HIS A 7 18.29 18.92 -5.70
CA HIS A 7 17.04 18.19 -5.58
C HIS A 7 16.47 18.42 -4.18
N ASN A 8 15.49 19.31 -4.08
CA ASN A 8 14.67 19.52 -2.89
C ASN A 8 13.84 18.26 -2.62
N HIS A 9 14.37 17.33 -1.83
CA HIS A 9 13.54 16.38 -1.10
C HIS A 9 13.15 17.06 0.20
N SER A 10 11.89 17.50 0.32
CA SER A 10 11.35 18.01 1.58
C SER A 10 11.55 16.97 2.67
N ALA A 11 12.16 17.38 3.79
CA ALA A 11 12.52 16.54 4.93
C ALA A 11 11.32 15.93 5.68
N GLU A 12 10.10 16.05 5.17
CA GLU A 12 8.86 15.57 5.80
C GLU A 12 8.54 14.09 5.45
N ASP A 13 9.15 13.52 4.40
CA ASP A 13 8.79 12.20 3.88
C ASP A 13 9.48 11.00 4.56
N LEU A 14 10.40 11.23 5.50
CA LEU A 14 11.24 10.16 6.09
C LEU A 14 11.05 9.96 7.60
N LYS A 15 9.88 10.27 8.18
CA LYS A 15 9.59 9.77 9.54
C LYS A 15 9.40 8.25 9.53
N HIS A 16 10.46 7.53 9.85
CA HIS A 16 10.51 6.07 9.97
C HIS A 16 9.75 5.52 11.19
N ASP A 17 9.22 6.40 12.05
CA ASP A 17 8.53 6.02 13.29
C ASP A 17 7.02 5.81 13.14
N GLN A 18 6.48 5.89 11.92
CA GLN A 18 5.04 5.75 11.69
C GLN A 18 4.71 4.47 10.91
N TYR A 19 3.68 3.79 11.38
CA TYR A 19 3.07 2.67 10.67
C TYR A 19 2.22 3.20 9.53
N LYS A 20 2.58 2.83 8.31
CA LYS A 20 1.86 3.17 7.09
C LYS A 20 0.92 2.03 6.73
N VAL A 21 -0.35 2.33 6.49
CA VAL A 21 -1.29 1.40 5.88
C VAL A 21 -1.28 1.64 4.37
N TYR A 22 -1.10 0.57 3.61
CA TYR A 22 -0.89 0.61 2.18
C TYR A 22 -1.73 -0.43 1.44
N LEU A 23 -1.94 -0.16 0.16
CA LEU A 23 -2.63 -1.03 -0.79
C LEU A 23 -1.64 -1.46 -1.87
N LEU A 24 -1.77 -2.69 -2.36
CA LEU A 24 -1.21 -3.10 -3.66
C LEU A 24 -2.35 -3.14 -4.67
N VAL A 25 -2.25 -2.32 -5.70
CA VAL A 25 -3.25 -2.17 -6.75
C VAL A 25 -2.72 -2.80 -8.03
N CYS A 26 -3.58 -3.54 -8.73
CA CYS A 26 -3.26 -4.09 -10.03
C CYS A 26 -3.21 -2.98 -11.09
N PRO A 27 -2.11 -2.84 -11.85
CA PRO A 27 -1.98 -1.77 -12.82
C PRO A 27 -2.87 -1.93 -14.06
N ILE A 28 -3.46 -3.10 -14.27
CA ILE A 28 -4.26 -3.42 -15.46
C ILE A 28 -5.74 -3.12 -15.23
N ASP A 29 -6.29 -3.57 -14.10
CA ASP A 29 -7.72 -3.47 -13.79
C ASP A 29 -8.03 -2.47 -12.66
N ASN A 30 -7.00 -1.81 -12.10
CA ASN A 30 -7.09 -0.89 -10.97
C ASN A 30 -7.73 -1.46 -9.70
N THR A 31 -7.84 -2.79 -9.59
CA THR A 31 -8.42 -3.42 -8.40
C THR A 31 -7.40 -3.52 -7.27
N VAL A 32 -7.86 -3.35 -6.04
CA VAL A 32 -7.06 -3.60 -4.84
C VAL A 32 -6.85 -5.11 -4.70
N LYS A 33 -5.60 -5.53 -4.65
CA LYS A 33 -5.21 -6.92 -4.51
C LYS A 33 -4.64 -7.22 -3.13
N TYR A 34 -4.14 -6.24 -2.39
CA TYR A 34 -3.62 -6.48 -1.06
C TYR A 34 -3.73 -5.24 -0.19
N ILE A 35 -3.93 -5.45 1.10
CA ILE A 35 -3.93 -4.42 2.14
C ILE A 35 -2.92 -4.86 3.19
N GLY A 36 -2.05 -3.95 3.59
CA GLY A 36 -1.06 -4.25 4.62
C GLY A 36 -0.68 -3.02 5.42
N CYS A 37 -0.01 -3.25 6.56
CA CYS A 37 0.60 -2.18 7.34
C CYS A 37 2.10 -2.42 7.62
N SER A 38 2.91 -1.38 7.55
CA SER A 38 4.35 -1.44 7.86
C SER A 38 4.94 -0.06 8.11
N THR A 39 6.03 0.02 8.87
CA THR A 39 6.88 1.21 8.96
C THR A 39 7.71 1.43 7.69
N ALA A 40 7.97 0.35 6.93
CA ALA A 40 8.75 0.38 5.69
C ALA A 40 7.98 -0.34 4.55
N PRO A 41 6.90 0.28 4.02
CA PRO A 41 6.02 -0.37 3.04
C PRO A 41 6.73 -0.74 1.73
N VAL A 42 7.70 0.06 1.27
CA VAL A 42 8.50 -0.24 0.07
C VAL A 42 9.35 -1.50 0.28
N PHE A 43 10.06 -1.58 1.41
CA PHE A 43 10.86 -2.75 1.74
C PHE A 43 9.99 -4.01 1.86
N ARG A 44 8.84 -3.91 2.54
CA ARG A 44 7.88 -5.01 2.62
C ARG A 44 7.35 -5.42 1.26
N PHE A 45 7.00 -4.46 0.41
CA PHE A 45 6.58 -4.74 -0.96
C PHE A 45 7.65 -5.51 -1.74
N THR A 46 8.91 -5.09 -1.69
CA THR A 46 10.03 -5.81 -2.33
C THR A 46 10.16 -7.23 -1.79
N GLN A 47 10.01 -7.44 -0.48
CA GLN A 47 9.98 -8.78 0.11
C GLN A 47 8.82 -9.62 -0.43
N HIS A 48 7.59 -9.07 -0.48
CA HIS A 48 6.44 -9.77 -1.05
C HIS A 48 6.63 -10.13 -2.52
N PHE A 49 7.26 -9.24 -3.29
CA PHE A 49 7.49 -9.43 -4.72
C PHE A 49 8.53 -10.51 -5.03
N ASN A 50 9.53 -10.64 -4.16
CA ASN A 50 10.63 -11.60 -4.34
C ASN A 50 10.38 -12.94 -3.62
N GLU A 51 9.66 -12.93 -2.50
CA GLU A 51 9.36 -14.12 -1.70
C GLU A 51 7.90 -14.52 -1.91
N PHE A 52 7.67 -15.43 -2.86
CA PHE A 52 6.36 -16.03 -3.19
C PHE A 52 5.84 -17.01 -2.10
N LYS A 53 5.93 -16.62 -0.82
CA LYS A 53 5.58 -17.46 0.35
C LYS A 53 4.15 -17.25 0.85
N TRP A 54 3.32 -16.58 0.05
CA TRP A 54 1.95 -16.20 0.44
C TRP A 54 0.93 -17.16 -0.18
N ASN A 55 -0.37 -16.85 -0.04
CA ASN A 55 -1.41 -17.65 -0.64
C ASN A 55 -1.19 -17.82 -2.17
N VAL A 56 -1.74 -18.90 -2.71
CA VAL A 56 -1.52 -19.32 -4.10
C VAL A 56 -2.02 -18.25 -5.08
N GLU A 57 -3.11 -17.58 -4.77
CA GLU A 57 -3.77 -16.59 -5.61
C GLU A 57 -2.95 -15.29 -5.76
N PHE A 58 -2.50 -14.72 -4.65
CA PHE A 58 -1.60 -13.56 -4.63
C PHE A 58 -0.30 -13.86 -5.38
N THR A 59 0.28 -15.02 -5.10
CA THR A 59 1.50 -15.49 -5.73
C THR A 59 1.33 -15.62 -7.25
N THR A 60 0.20 -16.19 -7.69
CA THR A 60 -0.15 -16.32 -9.11
C THR A 60 -0.33 -14.96 -9.75
N TRP A 61 -1.01 -14.03 -9.07
CA TRP A 61 -1.18 -12.66 -9.55
C TRP A 61 0.17 -11.94 -9.73
N LEU A 62 1.07 -12.00 -8.74
CA LEU A 62 2.39 -11.39 -8.84
C LEU A 62 3.23 -12.00 -9.98
N ARG A 63 3.17 -13.33 -10.17
CA ARG A 63 3.83 -14.00 -11.31
C ARG A 63 3.28 -13.52 -12.65
N ASN A 64 1.95 -13.39 -12.76
CA ASN A 64 1.31 -12.90 -13.97
C ASN A 64 1.71 -11.46 -14.29
N LEU A 65 1.86 -10.59 -13.28
CA LEU A 65 2.36 -9.23 -13.47
C LEU A 65 3.82 -9.23 -13.94
N LYS A 66 4.67 -10.06 -13.30
CA LYS A 66 6.09 -10.19 -13.66
C LYS A 66 6.28 -10.71 -15.09
N MET A 67 5.46 -11.66 -15.54
CA MET A 67 5.47 -12.15 -16.93
C MET A 67 5.09 -11.07 -17.95
N ARG A 68 4.42 -10.00 -17.52
CA ARG A 68 4.02 -8.87 -18.37
C ARG A 68 4.95 -7.67 -18.22
N ASP A 69 6.09 -7.83 -17.54
CA ASP A 69 6.99 -6.74 -17.17
C ASP A 69 6.29 -5.59 -16.42
N THR A 70 5.31 -5.94 -15.58
CA THR A 70 4.57 -4.99 -14.74
C THR A 70 4.73 -5.30 -13.25
N THR A 71 4.51 -4.30 -12.41
CA THR A 71 4.51 -4.44 -10.94
C THR A 71 3.24 -3.85 -10.34
N PRO A 72 2.80 -4.34 -9.17
CA PRO A 72 1.74 -3.68 -8.44
C PRO A 72 2.05 -2.21 -8.13
N ILE A 73 1.01 -1.38 -8.09
CA ILE A 73 1.11 -0.01 -7.62
C ILE A 73 0.97 -0.04 -6.09
N LEU A 74 2.05 0.35 -5.40
CA LEU A 74 2.05 0.52 -3.94
C LEU A 74 1.46 1.90 -3.59
N LYS A 75 0.30 1.93 -2.94
CA LYS A 75 -0.39 3.16 -2.53
C LYS A 75 -0.49 3.24 -1.01
N VAL A 76 0.23 4.18 -0.39
CA VAL A 76 0.05 4.49 1.03
C VAL A 76 -1.20 5.35 1.20
N ILE A 77 -2.10 4.95 2.09
CA ILE A 77 -3.40 5.62 2.28
C ILE A 77 -3.55 6.24 3.67
N ALA A 78 -2.80 5.76 4.66
CA ALA A 78 -2.82 6.33 6.01
C ALA A 78 -1.49 6.09 6.74
N SER A 79 -1.21 6.96 7.72
CA SER A 79 -0.04 6.83 8.61
C SER A 79 -0.50 6.97 10.06
N PHE A 80 0.05 6.11 10.93
CA PHE A 80 -0.33 6.02 12.33
C PHE A 80 0.92 5.99 13.22
N LYS A 81 0.82 6.60 14.40
CA LYS A 81 1.91 6.58 15.40
C LYS A 81 2.13 5.20 16.03
N THR A 82 1.12 4.33 16.01
CA THR A 82 1.18 3.03 16.67
C THR A 82 0.68 1.92 15.75
N LYS A 83 1.26 0.72 15.91
CA LYS A 83 0.83 -0.49 15.19
C LYS A 83 -0.64 -0.79 15.45
N LYS A 84 -1.11 -0.62 16.70
CA LYS A 84 -2.49 -0.91 17.09
C LYS A 84 -3.50 -0.11 16.27
N LEU A 85 -3.24 1.19 16.06
CA LEU A 85 -4.12 2.03 15.24
C LEU A 85 -4.04 1.65 13.76
N ALA A 86 -2.84 1.39 13.24
CA ALA A 86 -2.66 0.93 11.87
C ALA A 86 -3.39 -0.39 11.59
N THR A 87 -3.27 -1.37 12.49
CA THR A 87 -3.98 -2.66 12.37
C THR A 87 -5.49 -2.51 12.54
N LYS A 88 -5.97 -1.61 13.41
CA LYS A 88 -7.41 -1.31 13.51
C LYS A 88 -7.94 -0.78 12.17
N TYR A 89 -7.19 0.12 11.52
CA TYR A 89 -7.56 0.67 10.22
C TYR A 89 -7.43 -0.35 9.08
N GLU A 90 -6.35 -1.14 9.05
CA GLU A 90 -6.19 -2.28 8.15
C GLU A 90 -7.37 -3.25 8.22
N ASN A 91 -7.78 -3.65 9.42
CA ASN A 91 -8.94 -4.53 9.62
C ASN A 91 -10.26 -3.87 9.17
N TYR A 92 -10.42 -2.57 9.39
CA TYR A 92 -11.57 -1.83 8.87
C TYR A 92 -11.61 -1.89 7.34
N LEU A 93 -10.49 -1.65 6.67
CA LEU A 93 -10.40 -1.74 5.21
C LEU A 93 -10.62 -3.17 4.71
N ILE A 94 -10.07 -4.19 5.38
CA ILE A 94 -10.31 -5.60 5.03
C ILE A 94 -11.80 -5.94 5.18
N LYS A 95 -12.49 -5.38 6.18
CA LYS A 95 -13.94 -5.57 6.33
C LYS A 95 -14.73 -4.88 5.20
N GLU A 96 -14.33 -3.66 4.84
CA GLU A 96 -15.00 -2.86 3.82
C GLU A 96 -14.78 -3.39 2.40
N TYR A 97 -13.55 -3.77 2.07
CA TYR A 97 -13.14 -4.24 0.74
C TYR A 97 -13.10 -5.76 0.62
N GLY A 98 -13.43 -6.48 1.69
CA GLY A 98 -13.45 -7.94 1.79
C GLY A 98 -12.08 -8.57 2.11
N PRO A 99 -12.07 -9.79 2.70
CA PRO A 99 -10.84 -10.58 2.92
C PRO A 99 -10.20 -11.07 1.62
N GLY A 100 -10.84 -10.80 0.48
CA GLY A 100 -10.46 -11.24 -0.86
C GLY A 100 -9.69 -10.16 -1.61
N LEU A 101 -8.38 -10.32 -1.64
CA LEU A 101 -7.67 -10.33 -2.90
C LEU A 101 -8.62 -10.74 -4.06
N LEU A 102 -8.74 -9.91 -5.11
CA LEU A 102 -9.66 -10.06 -6.25
C LEU A 102 -11.11 -9.56 -6.12
N CYS A 103 -11.41 -8.46 -5.42
CA CYS A 103 -12.69 -7.78 -5.67
C CYS A 103 -12.66 -7.03 -7.04
N LYS A 104 -13.51 -7.48 -7.97
CA LYS A 104 -13.57 -7.06 -9.37
C LYS A 104 -14.15 -5.66 -9.64
N GLU A 105 -14.65 -4.90 -8.65
CA GLU A 105 -15.50 -3.74 -8.95
C GLU A 105 -15.30 -2.48 -8.07
N HIS A 106 -14.17 -2.32 -7.36
CA HIS A 106 -13.91 -1.09 -6.60
C HIS A 106 -12.88 -0.20 -7.30
N THR A 107 -13.30 0.50 -8.36
CA THR A 107 -12.49 1.48 -9.10
C THR A 107 -12.41 2.86 -8.42
N ASN A 108 -13.18 3.09 -7.35
CA ASN A 108 -13.17 4.34 -6.60
C ASN A 108 -12.70 4.10 -5.17
N VAL A 109 -11.37 3.97 -4.98
CA VAL A 109 -10.77 4.10 -3.64
C VAL A 109 -10.70 5.60 -3.35
N PRO A 110 -11.52 6.15 -2.44
CA PRO A 110 -11.42 7.54 -2.09
C PRO A 110 -10.05 7.75 -1.44
N VAL A 111 -9.26 8.67 -1.98
CA VAL A 111 -8.05 9.15 -1.32
C VAL A 111 -8.55 9.99 -0.14
N PHE A 112 -8.91 9.34 0.96
CA PHE A 112 -9.34 10.04 2.15
C PHE A 112 -8.13 10.77 2.73
N THR A 113 -8.14 12.09 2.59
CA THR A 113 -7.20 12.94 3.31
C THR A 113 -7.51 12.80 4.80
N ILE A 114 -6.54 12.35 5.58
CA ILE A 114 -6.60 11.85 6.97
C ILE A 114 -7.36 12.74 7.99
N LYS A 115 -7.73 13.98 7.64
CA LYS A 115 -8.29 14.95 8.59
C LYS A 115 -9.76 14.71 8.98
N GLU A 116 -10.58 14.05 8.16
CA GLU A 116 -12.03 14.01 8.43
C GLU A 116 -12.51 12.84 9.29
N HIS A 117 -11.79 11.71 9.34
CA HIS A 117 -12.33 10.49 9.98
C HIS A 117 -11.82 10.22 11.40
N LEU A 118 -10.81 10.96 11.87
CA LEU A 118 -10.28 10.81 13.23
C LEU A 118 -11.12 11.53 14.30
N ASN A 119 -12.14 12.31 13.91
CA ASN A 119 -13.05 12.96 14.85
C ASN A 119 -14.28 12.10 15.23
N ASN A 120 -14.46 10.94 14.60
CA ASN A 120 -15.60 10.03 14.82
C ASN A 120 -15.18 8.63 15.33
N LEU A 121 -13.94 8.45 15.79
CA LEU A 121 -13.40 7.21 16.34
C LEU A 121 -12.74 7.42 17.71
#